data_AF-A0A1M7Z6V0-F1
#
_entry.id   AF-A0A1M7Z6V0-F1
#
_cell.length_a   1.000
_cell.length_b   1.000
_cell.length_c   1.000
_cell.angle_alpha   90.00
_cell.angle_beta   90.00
_cell.angle_gamma   90.00
#
_symmetry.space_group_name_H-M   'P 1'
#
loop_
_entity.id
_entity.type
_entity.pdbx_description
1 polymer ?
#
loop_
_entity_poly.entity_id
_entity_poly.type
_entity_poly.pdbx_seq_one_letter_code
_entity_poly.pdbx_strand_id
1 'polypeptide(L)'
;MRHLKIVAFLGLFVLLANTSFAQGLKVPKMDLSSQVLGILNNTSGLGLSDDQESKLKVDNESFVDQLMKISNSTASDDDKKASFLGLKNTRTKFLTSLLGNELFQKYSGQILKSINPLKSKLGLAALAF
;
A
#
# COMPACT_ATOMS: atom_id res chain seq x y z
N MET A 1 13.69 -18.43 74.24
CA MET A 1 12.33 -17.84 74.42
C MET A 1 11.87 -17.38 73.05
N ARG A 2 11.05 -18.17 72.35
CA ARG A 2 9.58 -18.04 72.33
C ARG A 2 9.11 -16.65 71.85
N HIS A 3 8.65 -16.63 70.59
CA HIS A 3 7.47 -15.94 70.08
C HIS A 3 7.39 -14.41 70.18
N LEU A 4 7.39 -13.73 69.04
CA LEU A 4 6.30 -12.79 68.74
C LEU A 4 6.10 -12.64 67.23
N LYS A 5 4.88 -13.00 66.80
CA LYS A 5 4.33 -12.71 65.48
C LYS A 5 3.69 -11.31 65.51
N ILE A 6 3.35 -10.81 64.31
CA ILE A 6 2.27 -9.85 63.97
C ILE A 6 2.71 -8.37 63.99
N VAL A 7 2.96 -7.78 62.80
CA VAL A 7 2.06 -7.02 61.88
C VAL A 7 2.36 -5.52 61.98
N ALA A 8 2.80 -4.95 60.87
CA ALA A 8 2.46 -3.59 60.49
C ALA A 8 2.30 -3.54 58.97
N PHE A 9 1.07 -3.78 58.54
CA PHE A 9 0.53 -3.48 57.22
C PHE A 9 0.43 -1.96 57.13
N LEU A 10 1.19 -1.30 56.25
CA LEU A 10 0.77 -0.07 55.55
C LEU A 10 1.93 0.53 54.75
N GLY A 11 1.68 0.66 53.45
CA GLY A 11 2.20 1.78 52.68
C GLY A 11 3.55 1.56 52.02
N LEU A 12 3.58 0.74 50.95
CA LEU A 12 4.37 1.12 49.79
C LEU A 12 3.89 0.38 48.53
N PHE A 13 2.90 0.96 47.86
CA PHE A 13 2.53 0.62 46.49
C PHE A 13 3.61 1.21 45.56
N VAL A 14 4.80 0.61 45.58
CA VAL A 14 5.92 1.03 44.73
C VAL A 14 6.00 0.10 43.52
N LEU A 15 5.66 0.71 42.39
CA LEU A 15 6.21 0.44 41.07
C LEU A 15 5.92 -0.94 40.47
N LEU A 16 4.64 -1.14 40.11
CA LEU A 16 4.31 -1.89 38.90
C LEU A 16 4.72 -1.06 37.66
N ALA A 17 6.02 -0.90 37.45
CA ALA A 17 6.56 -0.47 36.16
C ALA A 17 6.56 -1.67 35.21
N ASN A 18 5.37 -2.14 34.84
CA ASN A 18 5.20 -2.96 33.64
C ASN A 18 5.29 -2.03 32.43
N THR A 19 6.49 -1.59 32.06
CA THR A 19 6.73 -1.17 30.68
C THR A 19 6.88 -2.43 29.85
N SER A 20 5.76 -3.13 29.66
CA SER A 20 5.64 -4.10 28.58
C SER A 20 5.76 -3.30 27.29
N PHE A 21 6.99 -3.17 26.78
CA PHE A 21 7.19 -2.82 25.38
C PHE A 21 6.45 -3.88 24.59
N ALA A 22 5.26 -3.55 24.12
CA ALA A 22 4.67 -4.19 22.97
C ALA A 22 5.63 -3.91 21.81
N GLN A 23 6.73 -4.66 21.72
CA GLN A 23 7.39 -4.96 20.47
C GLN A 23 6.41 -5.82 19.68
N GLY A 24 5.32 -5.19 19.23
CA GLY A 24 4.44 -5.76 18.24
C GLY A 24 5.35 -6.18 17.10
N LEU A 25 5.29 -7.46 16.75
CA LEU A 25 5.97 -8.05 15.60
C LEU A 25 6.09 -6.98 14.52
N LYS A 26 7.32 -6.56 14.23
CA LYS A 26 7.63 -5.74 13.06
C LYS A 26 7.38 -6.63 11.85
N VAL A 27 6.12 -6.92 11.55
CA VAL A 27 5.71 -7.30 10.20
C VAL A 27 6.29 -6.19 9.34
N PRO A 28 7.16 -6.51 8.36
CA PRO A 28 7.75 -5.49 7.51
C PRO A 28 6.59 -4.68 6.93
N LYS A 29 6.47 -3.41 7.35
CA LYS A 29 5.56 -2.48 6.69
C LYS A 29 6.16 -2.28 5.31
N MET A 30 5.67 -3.05 4.35
CA MET A 30 6.05 -2.93 2.95
C MET A 30 5.92 -1.46 2.55
N ASP A 31 6.87 -0.90 1.82
CA ASP A 31 6.79 0.50 1.42
C ASP A 31 5.59 0.71 0.47
N LEU A 32 5.16 1.96 0.29
CA LEU A 32 3.97 2.26 -0.53
C LEU A 32 4.13 1.75 -1.97
N SER A 33 5.33 1.77 -2.54
CA SER A 33 5.60 1.33 -3.91
C SER A 33 5.31 -0.16 -4.03
N SER A 34 5.90 -0.94 -3.13
CA SER A 34 5.71 -2.38 -3.08
C SER A 34 4.26 -2.79 -2.79
N GLN A 35 3.52 -2.03 -1.96
CA GLN A 35 2.08 -2.27 -1.73
C GLN A 35 1.26 -2.02 -3.00
N VAL A 36 1.52 -0.92 -3.71
CA VAL A 36 0.84 -0.60 -4.97
C VAL A 36 1.16 -1.66 -6.02
N LEU A 37 2.43 -2.00 -6.19
CA LEU A 37 2.86 -3.03 -7.14
C LEU A 37 2.23 -4.39 -6.83
N GLY A 38 2.17 -4.78 -5.57
CA GLY A 38 1.50 -6.02 -5.13
C GLY A 38 0.01 -6.03 -5.46
N ILE A 39 -0.68 -4.89 -5.32
CA ILE A 39 -2.08 -4.73 -5.74
C ILE A 39 -2.21 -4.89 -7.26
N LEU A 40 -1.34 -4.23 -8.04
CA LEU A 40 -1.36 -4.27 -9.50
C LEU A 40 -1.07 -5.67 -10.07
N ASN A 41 -0.15 -6.40 -9.44
CA ASN A 41 0.23 -7.74 -9.88
C ASN A 41 -0.76 -8.84 -9.43
N ASN A 42 -1.79 -8.50 -8.65
CA ASN A 42 -2.83 -9.44 -8.32
C ASN A 42 -3.83 -9.58 -9.49
N THR A 43 -3.56 -10.52 -10.40
CA THR A 43 -4.40 -10.82 -11.58
C THR A 43 -5.33 -12.01 -11.36
N SER A 44 -5.48 -12.48 -10.12
CA SER A 44 -6.25 -13.68 -9.81
C SER A 44 -7.71 -13.55 -10.29
N GLY A 45 -8.21 -14.59 -10.97
CA GLY A 45 -9.57 -14.62 -11.49
C GLY A 45 -9.80 -13.86 -12.80
N LEU A 46 -8.77 -13.26 -13.40
CA LEU A 46 -8.87 -12.60 -14.71
C LEU A 46 -8.66 -13.54 -15.90
N GLY A 47 -8.08 -14.73 -15.68
CA GLY A 47 -7.87 -15.73 -16.74
C GLY A 47 -6.94 -15.22 -17.86
N LEU A 48 -5.92 -14.44 -17.51
CA LEU A 48 -4.94 -13.91 -18.46
C LEU A 48 -4.07 -15.03 -19.03
N SER A 49 -3.62 -14.86 -20.27
CA SER A 49 -2.56 -15.70 -20.83
C SER A 49 -1.20 -15.34 -20.22
N ASP A 50 -0.24 -16.26 -20.29
CA ASP A 50 1.13 -16.03 -19.79
C ASP A 50 1.78 -14.79 -20.42
N ASP A 51 1.54 -14.54 -21.70
CA ASP A 51 2.03 -13.36 -22.41
C ASP A 51 1.39 -12.06 -21.87
N GLN A 52 0.07 -12.09 -21.61
CA GLN A 52 -0.62 -10.96 -21.01
C GLN A 52 -0.13 -10.69 -19.59
N GLU A 53 0.03 -11.72 -18.76
CA GLU A 53 0.54 -11.56 -17.40
C GLU A 53 1.96 -11.00 -17.37
N SER A 54 2.84 -11.52 -18.23
CA SER A 54 4.24 -11.07 -18.32
C SER A 54 4.31 -9.60 -18.72
N LYS A 55 3.60 -9.20 -19.78
CA LYS A 55 3.55 -7.80 -20.24
C LYS A 55 2.90 -6.87 -19.21
N LEU A 56 1.84 -7.33 -18.54
CA LEU A 56 1.16 -6.55 -17.51
C LEU A 56 2.07 -6.31 -16.30
N LYS A 57 2.85 -7.31 -15.85
CA LYS A 57 3.81 -7.16 -14.74
C LYS A 57 4.88 -6.12 -15.07
N VAL A 58 5.45 -6.16 -16.26
CA VAL A 58 6.44 -5.17 -16.71
C VAL A 58 5.85 -3.75 -16.75
N ASP A 59 4.63 -3.60 -17.28
CA ASP A 59 3.94 -2.30 -17.26
C ASP A 59 3.60 -1.84 -15.84
N ASN A 60 3.22 -2.75 -14.95
CA ASN A 60 2.94 -2.44 -13.55
C ASN A 60 4.16 -1.90 -12.82
N GLU A 61 5.34 -2.48 -13.01
CA GLU A 61 6.60 -2.00 -12.46
C GLU A 61 6.91 -0.59 -12.98
N SER A 62 6.90 -0.40 -14.30
CA SER A 62 7.15 0.90 -14.93
C SER A 62 6.15 1.98 -14.48
N PHE A 63 4.86 1.63 -14.37
CA PHE A 63 3.84 2.55 -13.90
C PHE A 63 4.09 2.98 -12.45
N VAL A 64 4.44 2.06 -11.56
CA VAL A 64 4.72 2.37 -10.16
C VAL A 64 5.97 3.23 -10.02
N ASP A 65 7.03 2.94 -10.78
CA ASP A 65 8.24 3.76 -10.80
C ASP A 65 7.94 5.19 -11.25
N GLN A 66 7.15 5.36 -12.31
CA GLN A 66 6.71 6.67 -12.79
C GLN A 66 5.81 7.39 -11.77
N LEU A 67 4.89 6.65 -11.14
CA LEU A 67 4.01 7.16 -10.08
C LEU A 67 4.83 7.73 -8.91
N MET A 68 5.86 7.01 -8.47
CA MET A 68 6.73 7.45 -7.37
C MET A 68 7.64 8.60 -7.79
N LYS A 69 8.15 8.59 -9.03
CA LYS A 69 8.94 9.69 -9.59
C LYS A 69 8.14 11.00 -9.63
N ILE A 70 6.88 10.97 -10.06
CA ILE A 70 6.01 12.15 -10.08
C ILE A 70 5.72 12.61 -8.64
N SER A 71 5.34 11.67 -7.76
CA SER A 71 5.05 11.96 -6.35
C SER A 71 6.20 12.68 -5.64
N ASN A 72 7.42 12.18 -5.82
CA ASN A 72 8.64 12.68 -5.19
C ASN A 72 9.31 13.84 -5.93
N SER A 73 8.75 14.29 -7.07
CA SER A 73 9.30 15.42 -7.81
C SER A 73 9.11 16.74 -7.05
N THR A 74 9.96 17.73 -7.37
CA THR A 74 9.86 19.10 -6.86
C THR A 74 8.89 19.96 -7.69
N ALA A 75 8.15 19.37 -8.62
CA ALA A 75 7.18 20.08 -9.46
C ALA A 75 6.00 20.60 -8.62
N SER A 76 5.28 21.59 -9.16
CA SER A 76 4.07 22.11 -8.53
C SER A 76 2.98 21.05 -8.44
N ASP A 77 2.02 21.23 -7.54
CA ASP A 77 0.88 20.31 -7.42
C ASP A 77 0.05 20.22 -8.72
N ASP A 78 -0.05 21.32 -9.47
CA ASP A 78 -0.79 21.34 -10.74
C ASP A 78 -0.04 20.57 -11.84
N ASP A 79 1.29 20.71 -11.92
CA ASP A 79 2.12 19.92 -12.83
C ASP A 79 2.07 18.43 -12.48
N LYS A 80 2.05 18.10 -11.18
CA LYS A 80 1.90 16.72 -10.71
C LYS A 80 0.54 16.14 -11.10
N LYS A 81 -0.56 16.88 -10.91
CA LYS A 81 -1.89 16.45 -11.37
C LYS A 81 -1.91 16.17 -12.86
N ALA A 82 -1.38 17.09 -13.67
CA ALA A 82 -1.30 16.91 -15.12
C ALA A 82 -0.48 15.65 -15.48
N SER A 83 0.64 15.43 -14.80
CA SER A 83 1.49 14.25 -14.98
C SER A 83 0.77 12.95 -14.62
N PHE A 84 0.04 12.90 -13.50
CA PHE A 84 -0.75 11.72 -13.11
C PHE A 84 -1.90 11.43 -14.08
N LEU A 85 -2.58 12.45 -14.58
CA LEU A 85 -3.60 12.29 -15.62
C LEU A 85 -3.00 11.78 -16.94
N GLY A 86 -1.82 12.29 -17.31
CA GLY A 86 -1.06 11.78 -18.44
C GLY A 86 -0.69 10.30 -18.27
N LEU A 87 -0.19 9.93 -17.09
CA LEU A 87 0.16 8.55 -16.75
C LEU A 87 -1.06 7.62 -16.85
N LYS A 88 -2.21 8.05 -16.30
CA LYS A 88 -3.49 7.32 -16.41
C LYS A 88 -3.88 7.07 -17.87
N ASN A 89 -3.76 8.09 -18.72
CA ASN A 89 -4.14 7.99 -20.13
C ASN A 89 -3.24 7.01 -20.89
N THR A 90 -1.93 7.08 -20.66
CA THR A 90 -0.96 6.14 -21.26
C THR A 90 -1.25 4.71 -20.83
N ARG A 91 -1.45 4.49 -19.53
CA ARG A 91 -1.75 3.16 -18.98
C ARG A 91 -3.09 2.62 -19.48
N THR A 92 -4.12 3.47 -19.56
CA THR A 92 -5.43 3.07 -20.10
C THR A 92 -5.30 2.56 -21.53
N LYS A 93 -4.53 3.25 -22.40
CA LYS A 93 -4.29 2.80 -23.78
C LYS A 93 -3.57 1.46 -23.82
N PHE A 94 -2.51 1.30 -23.02
CA PHE A 94 -1.78 0.04 -22.93
C PHE A 94 -2.69 -1.12 -22.48
N LEU A 95 -3.42 -0.93 -21.37
CA LEU A 95 -4.27 -1.97 -20.80
C LEU A 95 -5.40 -2.36 -21.75
N THR A 96 -6.05 -1.38 -22.39
CA THR A 96 -7.08 -1.68 -23.39
C THR A 96 -6.50 -2.44 -24.59
N SER A 97 -5.29 -2.12 -25.04
CA SER A 97 -4.63 -2.83 -26.12
C SER A 97 -4.21 -4.26 -25.74
N LEU A 98 -3.76 -4.47 -24.50
CA LEU A 98 -3.26 -5.78 -24.03
C LEU A 98 -4.39 -6.72 -23.64
N LEU A 99 -5.40 -6.20 -22.94
CA LEU A 99 -6.45 -6.98 -22.29
C LEU A 99 -7.77 -6.97 -23.09
N GLY A 100 -7.96 -5.98 -23.95
CA GLY A 100 -9.27 -5.68 -24.52
C GLY A 100 -10.22 -5.08 -23.49
N ASN A 101 -11.40 -4.63 -23.94
CA ASN A 101 -12.31 -3.83 -23.12
C ASN A 101 -12.84 -4.57 -21.88
N GLU A 102 -13.24 -5.84 -22.02
CA GLU A 102 -13.88 -6.58 -20.92
C GLU A 102 -12.91 -6.84 -19.77
N LEU A 103 -11.74 -7.41 -20.07
CA LEU A 103 -10.72 -7.70 -19.06
C LEU A 103 -10.13 -6.43 -18.47
N PHE A 104 -9.95 -5.38 -19.28
CA PHE A 104 -9.54 -4.06 -18.79
C PHE A 104 -10.51 -3.52 -17.73
N GLN A 105 -11.82 -3.60 -17.96
CA GLN A 105 -12.80 -3.14 -16.96
C GLN A 105 -12.76 -3.96 -15.68
N LYS A 106 -12.65 -5.30 -15.79
CA LYS A 106 -12.52 -6.18 -14.62
C LYS A 106 -11.27 -5.86 -13.81
N TYR A 107 -10.11 -5.79 -14.48
CA TYR A 107 -8.84 -5.43 -13.87
C TYR A 107 -8.89 -4.06 -13.20
N SER A 108 -9.32 -3.03 -13.93
CA SER A 108 -9.40 -1.66 -13.38
C SER A 108 -10.35 -1.57 -12.19
N GLY A 109 -11.49 -2.26 -12.24
CA GLY A 109 -12.42 -2.34 -11.11
C GLY A 109 -11.80 -3.02 -9.88
N GLN A 110 -11.04 -4.10 -10.08
CA GLN A 110 -10.31 -4.77 -9.01
C GLN A 110 -9.22 -3.88 -8.40
N ILE A 111 -8.44 -3.19 -9.23
CA ILE A 111 -7.41 -2.25 -8.78
C ILE A 111 -8.03 -1.09 -8.01
N LEU A 112 -9.08 -0.46 -8.53
CA LEU A 112 -9.74 0.67 -7.86
C LEU A 112 -10.29 0.30 -6.48
N LYS A 113 -10.85 -0.91 -6.32
CA LYS A 113 -11.30 -1.42 -5.02
C LYS A 113 -10.12 -1.64 -4.07
N SER A 114 -9.06 -2.26 -4.57
CA SER A 114 -7.88 -2.64 -3.78
C SER A 114 -7.02 -1.44 -3.37
N ILE A 115 -6.98 -0.39 -4.19
CA ILE A 115 -6.21 0.83 -3.94
C ILE A 115 -6.94 1.82 -3.04
N ASN A 116 -8.27 1.71 -2.90
CA ASN A 116 -9.08 2.65 -2.14
C ASN A 116 -8.61 2.86 -0.68
N PRO A 117 -8.18 1.83 0.07
CA PRO A 117 -7.62 1.99 1.41
C PRO A 117 -6.29 2.78 1.44
N LEU A 118 -5.58 2.86 0.31
CA LEU A 118 -4.30 3.56 0.18
C LEU A 118 -4.46 4.99 -0.35
N LYS A 119 -5.66 5.44 -0.73
CA LYS A 119 -5.88 6.77 -1.33
C LYS A 119 -5.32 7.92 -0.50
N SER A 120 -5.47 7.88 0.82
CA SER A 120 -4.94 8.92 1.72
C SER A 120 -3.41 8.97 1.72
N LYS A 121 -2.74 7.83 1.49
CA LYS A 121 -1.28 7.72 1.37
C LYS A 121 -0.79 8.13 -0.02
N LEU A 122 -1.59 7.87 -1.04
CA LEU A 122 -1.28 8.22 -2.44
C LEU A 122 -1.47 9.71 -2.72
N GLY A 123 -2.40 10.38 -2.03
CA GLY A 123 -2.69 11.80 -2.27
C GLY A 123 -3.04 12.05 -3.74
N LEU A 124 -2.36 13.01 -4.37
CA LEU A 124 -2.55 13.33 -5.79
C LEU A 124 -2.27 12.16 -6.73
N ALA A 125 -1.42 11.21 -6.34
CA ALA A 125 -1.10 10.04 -7.15
C ALA A 125 -2.32 9.12 -7.38
N ALA A 126 -3.36 9.23 -6.55
CA ALA A 126 -4.61 8.51 -6.75
C ALA A 126 -5.32 8.88 -8.06
N LEU A 127 -5.00 10.03 -8.67
CA LEU A 127 -5.53 10.46 -9.98
C LEU A 127 -5.02 9.60 -11.15
N ALA A 128 -3.94 8.83 -10.94
CA ALA A 128 -3.36 7.96 -11.96
C ALA A 128 -4.16 6.66 -12.20
N PHE A 129 -5.13 6.36 -11.34
CA PHE A 129 -6.00 5.18 -11.38
C PHE A 129 -7.41 5.58 -11.84
#